data_AF-A0A3Q4HTE5-F1
#
_entry.id   AF-A0A3Q4HTE5-F1
#
_cell.length_a   1.000
_cell.length_b   1.000
_cell.length_c   1.000
_cell.angle_alpha   90.00
_cell.angle_beta   90.00
_cell.angle_gamma   90.00
#
_symmetry.space_group_name_H-M   'P 1'
#
loop_
_entity.id
_entity.type
_entity.pdbx_description
1 polymer ?
#
loop_
_entity_poly.entity_id
_entity_poly.type
_entity_poly.pdbx_seq_one_letter_code
_entity_poly.pdbx_strand_id
1 'polypeptide(L)'
;MDGYWKEIQLLRSQKPKLIEILSADPDFVLQHADARRLLPLHAYQHVKSCRVPSEKVTELLDHVIQRGPEAAKELLELFKDNALQETFPSLDFINKLKVNTRSSGKETSEKRKQAPEIPDVIPNKKICSGMVSEKQLMSVARTIGKSWRAIGREALEISSVKLEQIEEDHNLHVERVFAMLCHWRNSQREKATPTQLHSLLSQGEWMLPPESIDFLLKTD
;
A
#
# COMPACT_ATOMS: atom_id res chain seq x y z
N MET A 1 16.25 1.57 -4.58
CA MET A 1 15.85 0.33 -3.89
C MET A 1 14.33 0.39 -3.67
N ASP A 2 13.55 0.45 -4.75
CA ASP A 2 12.16 0.96 -4.72
C ASP A 2 11.11 -0.11 -5.08
N GLY A 3 11.52 -1.39 -4.97
CA GLY A 3 10.73 -2.55 -5.36
C GLY A 3 10.45 -3.54 -4.24
N TYR A 4 10.90 -3.27 -3.01
CA TYR A 4 10.78 -4.22 -1.89
C TYR A 4 9.53 -4.03 -1.02
N TRP A 5 8.74 -2.97 -1.20
CA TRP A 5 7.55 -2.73 -0.35
C TRP A 5 6.24 -2.66 -1.13
N LYS A 6 6.32 -2.63 -2.47
CA LYS A 6 5.15 -2.46 -3.34
C LYS A 6 4.21 -3.65 -3.24
N GLU A 7 4.77 -4.86 -3.14
CA GLU A 7 4.05 -6.13 -3.03
C GLU A 7 3.28 -6.22 -1.71
N ILE A 8 3.94 -5.91 -0.60
CA ILE A 8 3.31 -5.89 0.73
C ILE A 8 2.20 -4.83 0.76
N GLN A 9 2.47 -3.63 0.24
CA GLN A 9 1.50 -2.54 0.25
C GLN A 9 0.28 -2.85 -0.63
N LEU A 10 0.49 -3.55 -1.75
CA LEU A 10 -0.58 -4.04 -2.61
C LEU A 10 -1.44 -5.08 -1.89
N LEU A 11 -0.81 -6.08 -1.25
CA LEU A 11 -1.52 -7.08 -0.45
C LEU A 11 -2.32 -6.43 0.68
N ARG A 12 -1.73 -5.49 1.44
CA ARG A 12 -2.44 -4.77 2.51
C ARG A 12 -3.63 -3.95 1.99
N SER A 13 -3.45 -3.29 0.85
CA SER A 13 -4.51 -2.45 0.25
C SER A 13 -5.66 -3.28 -0.33
N GLN A 14 -5.36 -4.45 -0.89
CA GLN A 14 -6.35 -5.34 -1.50
C GLN A 14 -6.81 -6.46 -0.56
N LYS A 15 -6.27 -6.54 0.65
CA LYS A 15 -6.58 -7.54 1.68
C LYS A 15 -8.08 -7.81 1.84
N PRO A 16 -8.97 -6.81 2.02
CA PRO A 16 -10.40 -7.08 2.19
C PRO A 16 -11.03 -7.76 0.96
N LYS A 17 -10.65 -7.34 -0.25
CA LYS A 17 -11.14 -7.96 -1.50
C LYS A 17 -10.59 -9.36 -1.69
N LEU A 18 -9.31 -9.56 -1.36
CA LEU A 18 -8.69 -10.89 -1.41
C LEU A 18 -9.35 -11.85 -0.45
N ILE A 19 -9.65 -11.40 0.78
CA ILE A 19 -10.39 -12.19 1.77
C ILE A 19 -11.75 -12.58 1.21
N GLU A 20 -12.50 -11.64 0.66
CA GLU A 20 -13.83 -11.90 0.09
C GLU A 20 -13.77 -12.96 -1.03
N ILE A 21 -12.84 -12.83 -1.97
CA ILE A 21 -12.71 -13.73 -3.12
C ILE A 21 -12.19 -15.11 -2.70
N LEU A 22 -11.07 -15.15 -1.99
CA LEU A 22 -10.41 -16.41 -1.60
C LEU A 22 -11.22 -17.16 -0.53
N SER A 23 -12.11 -16.48 0.21
CA SER A 23 -13.01 -17.13 1.16
C SER A 23 -14.04 -18.06 0.48
N ALA A 24 -14.21 -17.95 -0.84
CA ALA A 24 -15.04 -18.89 -1.60
C ALA A 24 -14.47 -20.32 -1.59
N ASP A 25 -13.13 -20.47 -1.58
CA ASP A 25 -12.47 -21.77 -1.40
C ASP A 25 -11.11 -21.61 -0.67
N PRO A 26 -11.12 -21.48 0.66
CA PRO A 26 -9.92 -21.19 1.44
C PRO A 26 -8.96 -22.39 1.52
N ASP A 27 -9.46 -23.61 1.39
CA ASP A 27 -8.65 -24.83 1.48
C ASP A 27 -7.83 -25.04 0.19
N PHE A 28 -8.41 -24.73 -0.97
CA PHE A 28 -7.68 -24.72 -2.24
C PHE A 28 -6.50 -23.74 -2.23
N VAL A 29 -6.72 -22.54 -1.69
CA VAL A 29 -5.69 -21.49 -1.56
C VAL A 29 -4.61 -21.92 -0.58
N LEU A 30 -5.00 -22.49 0.56
CA LEU A 30 -4.07 -22.98 1.58
C LEU A 30 -3.17 -24.10 1.04
N GLN A 31 -3.71 -25.03 0.25
CA GLN A 31 -2.94 -26.09 -0.38
C GLN A 31 -1.92 -25.54 -1.39
N HIS A 32 -2.31 -24.56 -2.19
CA HIS A 32 -1.42 -23.91 -3.15
C HIS A 32 -0.33 -23.07 -2.46
N ALA A 33 -0.66 -22.43 -1.34
CA ALA A 33 0.31 -21.70 -0.54
C ALA A 33 1.35 -22.62 0.10
N ASP A 34 0.95 -23.81 0.56
CA ASP A 34 1.86 -24.84 1.09
C ASP A 34 2.79 -25.40 0.00
N ALA A 35 2.27 -25.65 -1.20
CA ALA A 35 3.07 -26.12 -2.34
C ALA A 35 4.21 -25.16 -2.71
N ARG A 36 4.00 -23.85 -2.54
CA ARG A 36 5.00 -22.79 -2.74
C ARG A 36 5.87 -22.55 -1.49
N ARG A 37 5.67 -23.29 -0.40
CA ARG A 37 6.30 -23.09 0.92
C ARG A 37 6.20 -21.65 1.43
N LEU A 38 5.08 -20.99 1.12
CA LEU A 38 4.77 -19.62 1.56
C LEU A 38 4.54 -19.54 3.06
N LEU A 39 4.07 -20.63 3.64
CA LEU A 39 3.84 -20.77 5.06
C LEU A 39 4.83 -21.77 5.67
N PRO A 40 5.42 -21.47 6.83
CA PRO A 40 6.05 -22.49 7.65
C PRO A 40 4.99 -23.46 8.20
N LEU A 41 5.39 -24.68 8.53
CA LEU A 41 4.48 -25.75 8.96
C LEU A 41 3.56 -25.34 10.13
N HIS A 42 4.07 -24.57 11.08
CA HIS A 42 3.27 -24.07 12.22
C HIS A 42 2.18 -23.08 11.78
N ALA A 43 2.48 -22.21 10.81
CA ALA A 43 1.51 -21.27 10.26
C ALA A 43 0.45 -21.99 9.42
N TYR A 44 0.85 -23.00 8.63
CA TYR A 44 -0.09 -23.84 7.90
C TYR A 44 -1.08 -24.53 8.85
N GLN A 45 -0.60 -25.12 9.94
CA GLN A 45 -1.47 -25.76 10.93
C GLN A 45 -2.38 -24.76 11.64
N HIS A 46 -1.87 -23.57 11.96
CA HIS A 46 -2.66 -22.49 12.53
C HIS A 46 -3.79 -22.07 11.60
N VAL A 47 -3.47 -21.73 10.35
CA VAL A 47 -4.44 -21.35 9.32
C VAL A 47 -5.44 -22.49 9.06
N LYS A 48 -4.97 -23.74 9.00
CA LYS A 48 -5.83 -24.91 8.82
C LYS A 48 -6.82 -25.10 9.97
N SER A 49 -6.43 -24.73 11.19
CA SER A 49 -7.28 -24.83 12.38
C SER A 49 -8.39 -23.76 12.44
N CYS A 50 -8.27 -22.68 11.67
CA CYS A 50 -9.31 -21.66 11.55
C CYS A 50 -10.58 -22.25 10.95
N ARG A 51 -11.71 -22.08 11.64
CA ARG A 51 -13.03 -22.62 11.22
C ARG A 51 -13.74 -21.70 10.23
N VAL A 52 -13.41 -20.41 10.26
CA VAL A 52 -14.04 -19.40 9.42
C VAL A 52 -13.21 -19.23 8.13
N PRO A 53 -13.80 -19.37 6.93
CA PRO A 53 -13.10 -19.20 5.65
C PRO A 53 -12.39 -17.85 5.51
N SER A 54 -13.06 -16.77 5.87
CA SER A 54 -12.51 -15.41 5.79
C SER A 54 -11.35 -15.21 6.76
N GLU A 55 -11.46 -15.73 7.98
CA GLU A 55 -10.41 -15.67 9.00
C GLU A 55 -9.20 -16.52 8.58
N LYS A 56 -9.43 -17.72 8.04
CA LYS A 56 -8.40 -18.59 7.46
C LYS A 56 -7.58 -17.86 6.40
N VAL A 57 -8.24 -17.19 5.45
CA VAL A 57 -7.56 -16.39 4.42
C VAL A 57 -6.86 -15.17 5.02
N THR A 58 -7.47 -14.52 6.01
CA THR A 58 -6.89 -13.36 6.70
C THR A 58 -5.57 -13.73 7.36
N GLU A 59 -5.55 -14.84 8.10
CA GLU A 59 -4.37 -15.39 8.75
C GLU A 59 -3.28 -15.76 7.75
N LEU A 60 -3.65 -16.40 6.63
CA LEU A 60 -2.72 -16.70 5.54
C LEU A 60 -2.04 -15.42 5.02
N LEU A 61 -2.83 -14.39 4.73
CA LEU A 61 -2.33 -13.11 4.22
C LEU A 61 -1.47 -12.38 5.24
N ASP A 62 -1.86 -12.39 6.52
CA ASP A 62 -1.09 -11.75 7.59
C ASP A 62 0.25 -12.43 7.81
N HIS A 63 0.30 -13.76 7.83
CA HIS A 63 1.57 -14.49 7.94
C HIS A 63 2.51 -14.17 6.76
N VAL A 64 1.97 -14.04 5.55
CA VAL A 64 2.77 -13.68 4.37
C VAL A 64 3.27 -12.23 4.45
N ILE A 65 2.43 -11.30 4.92
CA ILE A 65 2.81 -9.88 5.12
C ILE A 65 3.88 -9.74 6.20
N GLN A 66 3.74 -10.49 7.31
CA GLN A 66 4.71 -10.50 8.42
C GLN A 66 6.04 -11.13 8.03
N ARG A 67 6.03 -12.16 7.16
CA ARG A 67 7.24 -12.83 6.70
C ARG A 67 8.13 -11.95 5.81
N GLY A 68 7.52 -10.99 5.12
CA GLY A 68 8.24 -10.00 4.33
C GLY A 68 7.99 -10.07 2.82
N PRO A 69 8.71 -9.27 2.03
CA PRO A 69 8.32 -8.96 0.66
C PRO A 69 8.56 -10.10 -0.32
N GLU A 70 9.54 -10.96 -0.06
CA GLU A 70 9.77 -12.18 -0.85
C GLU A 70 8.55 -13.10 -0.77
N ALA A 71 7.99 -13.31 0.45
CA ALA A 71 6.78 -14.10 0.63
C ALA A 71 5.56 -13.43 -0.03
N ALA A 72 5.43 -12.11 0.11
CA ALA A 72 4.37 -11.35 -0.55
C ALA A 72 4.44 -11.47 -2.09
N LYS A 73 5.65 -11.40 -2.65
CA LYS A 73 5.88 -11.54 -4.09
C LYS A 73 5.47 -12.93 -4.58
N GLU A 74 5.93 -13.98 -3.89
CA GLU A 74 5.61 -15.38 -4.22
C GLU A 74 4.10 -15.64 -4.14
N LEU A 75 3.40 -15.08 -3.14
CA LEU A 75 1.94 -15.18 -3.06
C LEU A 75 1.25 -14.44 -4.22
N LEU A 76 1.75 -13.27 -4.61
CA LEU A 76 1.23 -12.55 -5.77
C LEU A 76 1.54 -13.26 -7.10
N GLU A 77 2.58 -14.09 -7.16
CA GLU A 77 2.83 -14.96 -8.31
C GLU A 77 1.87 -16.16 -8.30
N LEU A 78 1.55 -16.70 -7.13
CA LEU A 78 0.52 -17.73 -6.97
C LEU A 78 -0.85 -17.23 -7.47
N PHE A 79 -1.23 -15.99 -7.18
CA PHE A 79 -2.48 -15.43 -7.71
C PHE A 79 -2.48 -15.29 -9.23
N LYS A 80 -1.33 -15.34 -9.90
CA LYS A 80 -1.25 -15.33 -11.37
C LYS A 80 -1.28 -16.73 -11.98
N ASP A 81 -1.19 -17.79 -11.19
CA ASP A 81 -1.26 -19.14 -11.71
C ASP A 81 -2.64 -19.38 -12.31
N ASN A 82 -2.67 -19.98 -13.51
CA ASN A 82 -3.91 -20.27 -14.23
C ASN A 82 -4.89 -21.07 -13.37
N ALA A 83 -4.40 -22.03 -12.59
CA ALA A 83 -5.22 -22.84 -11.69
C ALA A 83 -5.99 -22.00 -10.66
N LEU A 84 -5.36 -20.94 -10.12
CA LEU A 84 -6.02 -20.05 -9.15
C LEU A 84 -6.97 -19.07 -9.85
N GLN A 85 -6.63 -18.62 -11.06
CA GLN A 85 -7.50 -17.74 -11.84
C GLN A 85 -8.75 -18.47 -12.35
N GLU A 86 -8.67 -19.77 -12.63
CA GLU A 86 -9.83 -20.59 -12.98
C GLU A 86 -10.80 -20.74 -11.81
N THR A 87 -10.28 -20.96 -10.60
CA THR A 87 -11.11 -21.04 -9.37
C THR A 87 -11.61 -19.65 -8.94
N PHE A 88 -10.80 -18.62 -9.13
CA PHE A 88 -11.08 -17.25 -8.69
C PHE A 88 -10.86 -16.24 -9.82
N PRO A 89 -11.77 -16.16 -10.81
CA PRO A 89 -11.64 -15.23 -11.94
C PRO A 89 -11.62 -13.76 -11.50
N SER A 90 -12.17 -13.48 -10.32
CA SER A 90 -12.13 -12.16 -9.69
C SER A 90 -10.74 -11.74 -9.25
N LEU A 91 -9.70 -12.59 -9.26
CA LEU A 91 -8.32 -12.21 -8.91
C LEU A 91 -7.57 -11.48 -10.04
N ASP A 92 -8.14 -11.40 -11.25
CA ASP A 92 -7.51 -10.78 -12.44
C ASP A 92 -7.07 -9.32 -12.20
N PHE A 93 -7.73 -8.58 -11.29
CA PHE A 93 -7.33 -7.21 -10.96
C PHE A 93 -5.90 -7.13 -10.41
N ILE A 94 -5.40 -8.17 -9.72
CA ILE A 94 -4.01 -8.21 -9.25
C ILE A 94 -3.04 -8.29 -10.43
N ASN A 95 -3.40 -9.04 -11.47
CA ASN A 95 -2.59 -9.11 -12.67
C ASN A 95 -2.52 -7.74 -13.35
N LYS A 96 -3.66 -7.05 -13.50
CA LYS A 96 -3.73 -5.69 -14.04
C LYS A 96 -2.89 -4.68 -13.26
N LEU A 97 -2.80 -4.81 -11.94
CA LEU A 97 -2.00 -3.92 -11.08
C LEU A 97 -0.49 -4.17 -11.19
N LYS A 98 -0.05 -5.42 -11.46
CA LYS A 98 1.38 -5.76 -11.62
C LYS A 98 1.95 -5.42 -13.01
N VAL A 99 1.13 -5.24 -14.05
CA VAL A 99 1.57 -5.07 -15.46
C VAL A 99 2.38 -3.78 -15.71
N ASN A 100 2.39 -2.82 -14.77
CA ASN A 100 3.23 -1.61 -14.90
C ASN A 100 4.71 -1.80 -14.51
N THR A 101 5.15 -3.01 -14.16
CA THR A 101 6.57 -3.29 -13.83
C THR A 101 7.09 -4.50 -14.62
N ARG A 102 7.40 -4.22 -15.89
CA ARG A 102 8.20 -4.95 -16.90
C ARG A 102 8.42 -6.46 -16.68
N SER A 103 7.92 -7.28 -17.62
CA SER A 103 8.69 -8.45 -18.07
C SER A 103 8.76 -8.47 -19.59
N SER A 104 10.00 -8.50 -20.08
CA SER A 104 10.38 -8.70 -21.46
C SER A 104 10.39 -10.20 -21.76
N GLY A 105 9.63 -10.59 -22.78
CA GLY A 105 9.98 -11.67 -23.71
C GLY A 105 9.84 -13.12 -23.23
N LYS A 106 8.80 -13.81 -23.73
CA LYS A 106 8.97 -14.89 -24.71
C LYS A 106 7.65 -15.22 -25.40
N GLU A 107 7.63 -14.85 -26.68
CA GLU A 107 7.02 -15.49 -27.86
C GLU A 107 5.66 -16.21 -27.73
N THR A 108 4.66 -15.61 -28.36
CA THR A 108 3.63 -16.35 -29.10
C THR A 108 3.56 -15.81 -30.51
N SER A 109 3.91 -16.66 -31.47
CA SER A 109 3.56 -16.52 -32.88
C SER A 109 2.05 -16.35 -33.04
N GLU A 110 1.63 -15.37 -33.84
CA GLU A 110 0.81 -15.55 -35.05
C GLU A 110 0.07 -14.25 -35.45
N LYS A 111 0.55 -13.66 -36.56
CA LYS A 111 -0.23 -13.20 -37.73
C LYS A 111 -1.54 -12.40 -37.46
N ARG A 112 -1.53 -11.15 -37.93
CA ARG A 112 -2.27 -10.64 -39.13
C ARG A 112 -3.10 -9.36 -38.91
N LYS A 113 -2.65 -8.30 -39.60
CA LYS A 113 -3.39 -7.26 -40.36
C LYS A 113 -3.96 -5.99 -39.67
N GLN A 114 -3.38 -4.88 -40.14
CA GLN A 114 -3.98 -3.64 -40.70
C GLN A 114 -4.91 -2.77 -39.84
N ALA A 115 -4.46 -1.52 -39.69
CA ALA A 115 -5.23 -0.32 -39.33
C ALA A 115 -6.32 -0.01 -40.40
N PRO A 116 -7.32 0.84 -40.12
CA PRO A 116 -7.09 2.30 -40.06
C PRO A 116 -7.81 3.06 -38.91
N GLU A 117 -7.17 4.17 -38.53
CA GLU A 117 -7.66 5.52 -38.14
C GLU A 117 -9.20 5.71 -38.04
N ILE A 118 -9.81 6.48 -37.13
CA ILE A 118 -9.65 7.93 -36.85
C ILE A 118 -10.21 8.28 -35.42
N PRO A 119 -10.26 9.54 -34.93
CA PRO A 119 -9.77 9.91 -33.59
C PRO A 119 -10.87 10.46 -32.66
N ASP A 120 -10.88 10.06 -31.40
CA ASP A 120 -11.57 10.85 -30.37
C ASP A 120 -10.57 11.39 -29.36
N VAL A 121 -10.18 12.63 -29.64
CA VAL A 121 -9.40 13.50 -28.79
C VAL A 121 -10.27 13.86 -27.59
N ILE A 122 -10.21 13.04 -26.54
CA ILE A 122 -10.56 13.50 -25.19
C ILE A 122 -9.24 13.83 -24.48
N PRO A 123 -8.95 15.12 -24.22
CA PRO A 123 -7.75 15.52 -23.51
C PRO A 123 -7.94 15.24 -22.03
N ASN A 124 -7.57 14.05 -21.54
CA ASN A 124 -7.51 13.81 -20.10
C ASN A 124 -6.24 14.43 -19.51
N LYS A 125 -6.22 15.76 -19.45
CA LYS A 125 -5.25 16.53 -18.67
C LYS A 125 -5.75 16.54 -17.22
N LYS A 126 -4.89 16.02 -16.32
CA LYS A 126 -4.84 16.19 -14.85
C LYS A 126 -5.71 15.30 -13.95
N ILE A 127 -5.18 14.16 -13.54
CA ILE A 127 -5.45 13.51 -12.23
C ILE A 127 -4.17 12.69 -11.92
N CYS A 128 -3.28 12.89 -10.93
CA CYS A 128 -3.24 13.60 -9.65
C CYS A 128 -1.82 14.18 -9.45
N SER A 129 -1.65 15.50 -9.39
CA SER A 129 -0.39 16.12 -8.90
C SER A 129 -0.58 16.87 -7.58
N GLY A 130 -1.75 16.72 -6.94
CA GLY A 130 -2.14 17.49 -5.76
C GLY A 130 -1.91 16.80 -4.41
N MET A 131 -1.66 15.50 -4.37
CA MET A 131 -1.49 14.78 -3.10
C MET A 131 -0.05 14.87 -2.61
N VAL A 132 0.13 15.07 -1.29
CA VAL A 132 1.47 15.09 -0.69
C VAL A 132 2.17 13.76 -0.92
N SER A 133 3.30 13.80 -1.62
CA SER A 133 4.10 12.60 -1.89
C SER A 133 4.78 12.10 -0.62
N GLU A 134 5.09 10.82 -0.59
CA GLU A 134 5.79 10.20 0.53
C GLU A 134 7.13 10.88 0.83
N LYS A 135 7.85 11.29 -0.21
CA LYS A 135 9.11 12.04 -0.09
C LYS A 135 8.90 13.37 0.62
N GLN A 136 7.82 14.08 0.30
CA GLN A 136 7.47 15.35 0.95
C GLN A 136 7.14 15.12 2.44
N LEU A 137 6.35 14.08 2.75
CA LEU A 137 6.07 13.70 4.14
C LEU A 137 7.35 13.34 4.92
N MET A 138 8.26 12.62 4.28
CA MET A 138 9.52 12.21 4.92
C MET A 138 10.48 13.38 5.12
N SER A 139 10.53 14.34 4.19
CA SER A 139 11.28 15.58 4.38
C SER A 139 10.71 16.39 5.55
N VAL A 140 9.38 16.54 5.62
CA VAL A 140 8.71 17.24 6.73
C VAL A 140 8.95 16.51 8.06
N ALA A 141 8.91 15.18 8.07
CA ALA A 141 9.14 14.38 9.26
C ALA A 141 10.52 14.59 9.88
N ARG A 142 11.53 14.91 9.05
CA ARG A 142 12.88 15.26 9.51
C ARG A 142 12.95 16.67 10.09
N THR A 143 12.11 17.57 9.60
CA THR A 143 12.00 18.95 10.11
C THR A 143 11.24 19.01 11.43
N ILE A 144 10.19 18.20 11.57
CA ILE A 144 9.36 18.18 12.77
C ILE A 144 10.14 17.55 13.93
N GLY A 145 10.42 18.39 14.93
CA GLY A 145 11.13 17.99 16.14
C GLY A 145 10.26 17.24 17.15
N LYS A 146 10.63 17.36 18.43
CA LYS A 146 9.98 16.67 19.56
C LYS A 146 8.50 17.05 19.74
N SER A 147 8.05 18.14 19.13
CA SER A 147 6.66 18.63 19.13
C SER A 147 5.71 17.84 18.24
N TRP A 148 6.15 16.79 17.55
CA TRP A 148 5.31 15.98 16.66
C TRP A 148 4.00 15.50 17.30
N ARG A 149 3.99 15.13 18.59
CA ARG A 149 2.76 14.70 19.28
C ARG A 149 1.74 15.84 19.40
N ALA A 150 2.22 17.04 19.70
CA ALA A 150 1.38 18.22 19.83
C ALA A 150 0.84 18.64 18.44
N ILE A 151 1.70 18.62 17.41
CA ILE A 151 1.29 18.83 16.01
C ILE A 151 0.24 17.80 15.60
N GLY A 152 0.45 16.53 15.91
CA GLY A 152 -0.50 15.46 15.61
C GLY A 152 -1.87 15.71 16.23
N ARG A 153 -1.89 16.11 17.51
CA ARG A 153 -3.13 16.37 18.25
C ARG A 153 -3.83 17.64 17.79
N GLU A 154 -3.09 18.73 17.64
CA GLU A 154 -3.66 20.08 17.46
C GLU A 154 -3.73 20.53 16.00
N ALA A 155 -2.75 20.18 15.18
CA ALA A 155 -2.75 20.55 13.76
C ALA A 155 -3.35 19.47 12.85
N LEU A 156 -3.21 18.19 13.21
CA LEU A 156 -3.68 17.07 12.38
C LEU A 156 -4.91 16.36 12.94
N GLU A 157 -5.42 16.79 14.10
CA GLU A 157 -6.59 16.24 14.80
C GLU A 157 -6.52 14.71 15.01
N ILE A 158 -5.32 14.18 15.20
CA ILE A 158 -5.09 12.76 15.44
C ILE A 158 -5.35 12.46 16.92
N SER A 159 -6.08 11.38 17.20
CA SER A 159 -6.39 10.97 18.57
C SER A 159 -5.12 10.66 19.37
N SER A 160 -5.12 11.00 20.67
CA SER A 160 -4.01 10.73 21.57
C SER A 160 -3.64 9.25 21.60
N VAL A 161 -4.65 8.38 21.62
CA VAL A 161 -4.50 6.92 21.56
C VAL A 161 -3.72 6.50 20.32
N LYS A 162 -3.99 7.12 19.16
CA LYS A 162 -3.28 6.78 17.93
C LYS A 162 -1.84 7.26 17.94
N LEU A 163 -1.55 8.41 18.56
CA LEU A 163 -0.20 8.92 18.72
C LEU A 163 0.65 8.04 19.64
N GLU A 164 0.06 7.51 20.71
CA GLU A 164 0.70 6.53 21.61
C GLU A 164 1.03 5.23 20.87
N GLN A 165 0.07 4.68 20.12
CA GLN A 165 0.33 3.50 19.28
C GLN A 165 1.48 3.72 18.29
N ILE A 166 1.51 4.88 17.61
CA ILE A 166 2.58 5.20 16.66
C ILE A 166 3.94 5.27 17.35
N GLU A 167 3.99 5.81 18.58
CA GLU A 167 5.20 5.89 19.38
C GLU A 167 5.71 4.52 19.81
N GLU A 168 4.80 3.61 20.19
CA GLU A 168 5.11 2.24 20.58
C GLU A 168 5.51 1.38 19.37
N ASP A 169 4.85 1.56 18.23
CA ASP A 169 5.07 0.77 17.01
C ASP A 169 6.40 1.11 16.31
N HIS A 170 6.97 2.30 16.55
CA HIS A 170 8.15 2.79 15.81
C HIS A 170 9.22 3.29 16.79
N ASN A 171 10.45 2.80 16.62
CA ASN A 171 11.56 3.18 17.49
C ASN A 171 12.25 4.48 17.05
N LEU A 172 12.19 4.81 15.75
CA LEU A 172 12.83 6.00 15.21
C LEU A 172 11.87 7.19 15.24
N HIS A 173 12.35 8.33 15.76
CA HIS A 173 11.57 9.58 15.79
C HIS A 173 11.03 9.95 14.41
N VAL A 174 11.88 9.90 13.38
CA VAL A 174 11.47 10.22 11.99
C VAL A 174 10.36 9.30 11.51
N GLU A 175 10.39 8.01 11.88
CA GLU A 175 9.33 7.06 11.51
C GLU A 175 8.03 7.35 12.26
N ARG A 176 8.07 7.73 13.53
CA ARG A 176 6.89 8.16 14.30
C ARG A 176 6.21 9.36 13.63
N VAL A 177 6.99 10.38 13.31
CA VAL A 177 6.47 11.59 12.67
C VAL A 177 5.96 11.29 11.26
N PHE A 178 6.69 10.47 10.50
CA PHE A 178 6.27 10.05 9.17
C PHE A 178 4.99 9.22 9.20
N ALA A 179 4.85 8.29 10.15
CA ALA A 179 3.65 7.47 10.33
C ALA A 179 2.45 8.34 10.74
N MET A 180 2.65 9.33 11.61
CA MET A 180 1.65 10.34 11.96
C MET A 180 1.18 11.13 10.73
N LEU A 181 2.11 11.62 9.92
CA LEU A 181 1.78 12.36 8.70
C LEU A 181 1.10 11.49 7.64
N CYS A 182 1.54 10.24 7.49
CA CYS A 182 0.88 9.25 6.63
C CYS A 182 -0.55 8.96 7.10
N HIS A 183 -0.76 8.88 8.42
CA HIS A 183 -2.08 8.72 9.00
C HIS A 183 -2.98 9.91 8.66
N TRP A 184 -2.51 11.14 8.88
CA TRP A 184 -3.24 12.34 8.46
C TRP A 184 -3.59 12.34 6.97
N ARG A 185 -2.64 12.03 6.08
CA ARG A 185 -2.88 11.95 4.63
C ARG A 185 -3.98 10.94 4.31
N ASN A 186 -3.96 9.77 4.94
CA ASN A 186 -4.95 8.72 4.73
C ASN A 186 -6.33 9.11 5.28
N SER A 187 -6.38 9.90 6.36
CA SER A 187 -7.61 10.43 6.95
C SER A 187 -8.22 11.56 6.12
N GLN A 188 -7.40 12.44 5.51
CA GLN A 188 -7.84 13.58 4.70
C GLN A 188 -8.00 13.25 3.20
N ARG A 189 -7.55 12.07 2.76
CA ARG A 189 -7.66 11.53 1.38
C ARG A 189 -7.27 12.55 0.30
N GLU A 190 -8.26 13.13 -0.37
CA GLU A 190 -8.10 14.05 -1.52
C GLU A 190 -7.79 15.49 -1.11
N LYS A 191 -8.03 15.85 0.16
CA LYS A 191 -7.74 17.19 0.68
C LYS A 191 -6.29 17.34 1.13
N ALA A 192 -5.58 16.23 1.35
CA ALA A 192 -4.20 16.20 1.82
C ALA A 192 -3.21 16.74 0.78
N THR A 193 -3.26 18.05 0.59
CA THR A 193 -2.38 18.79 -0.31
C THR A 193 -1.18 19.34 0.46
N PRO A 194 -0.03 19.55 -0.22
CA PRO A 194 1.15 20.18 0.39
C PRO A 194 0.85 21.56 0.96
N THR A 195 -0.03 22.31 0.30
CA THR A 195 -0.51 23.62 0.75
C THR A 195 -1.33 23.52 2.04
N GLN A 196 -2.18 22.50 2.19
CA GLN A 196 -2.94 22.29 3.42
C GLN A 196 -2.00 21.92 4.56
N LEU A 197 -1.07 20.99 4.33
CA LEU A 197 -0.07 20.61 5.34
C LEU A 197 0.78 21.82 5.76
N HIS A 198 1.24 22.62 4.80
CA HIS A 198 1.99 23.83 5.07
C HIS A 198 1.18 24.84 5.89
N SER A 199 -0.10 25.05 5.55
CA SER A 199 -0.98 25.95 6.31
C SER A 199 -1.18 25.46 7.75
N LEU A 200 -1.43 24.17 7.96
CA LEU A 200 -1.61 23.58 9.29
C LEU A 200 -0.34 23.69 10.14
N LEU A 201 0.83 23.44 9.55
CA LEU A 201 2.11 23.56 10.24
C LEU A 201 2.51 25.01 10.51
N SER A 202 2.11 25.94 9.63
CA SER A 202 2.37 27.37 9.77
C SER A 202 1.41 28.08 10.74
N GLN A 203 0.25 27.50 11.02
CA GLN A 203 -0.77 28.11 11.89
C GLN A 203 -0.50 27.93 13.40
N GLY A 204 0.32 26.96 13.80
CA GLY A 204 0.62 26.74 15.23
C GLY A 204 2.03 27.16 15.64
N GLU A 205 2.22 27.49 16.92
CA GLU A 205 3.50 27.87 17.55
C GLU A 205 4.46 26.68 17.69
N TRP A 206 4.68 25.90 16.63
CA TRP A 206 5.42 24.63 16.70
C TRP A 206 6.95 24.77 16.65
N MET A 207 7.51 25.97 16.81
CA MET A 207 8.94 26.29 16.61
C MET A 207 9.51 25.77 15.28
N LEU A 208 8.68 25.61 14.25
CA LEU A 208 9.12 25.23 12.91
C LEU A 208 9.39 26.51 12.11
N PRO A 209 10.62 26.72 11.61
CA PRO A 209 10.88 27.82 10.70
C PRO A 209 10.02 27.61 9.44
N PRO A 210 9.29 28.64 8.97
CA PRO A 210 8.51 28.52 7.73
C PRO A 210 9.40 28.14 6.53
N GLU A 211 10.67 28.61 6.52
CA GLU A 211 11.68 28.21 5.53
C GLU A 211 11.93 26.68 5.50
N SER A 212 11.73 26.00 6.62
CA SER A 212 11.98 24.56 6.74
C SER A 212 10.82 23.70 6.25
N ILE A 213 9.68 24.30 5.88
CA ILE A 213 8.54 23.61 5.25
C ILE A 213 8.16 24.23 3.89
N ASP A 214 8.79 25.34 3.49
CA ASP A 214 8.57 26.05 2.22
C ASP A 214 8.78 25.15 0.99
N PHE A 215 9.64 24.13 1.10
CA PHE A 215 9.82 23.13 0.04
C PHE A 215 8.53 22.36 -0.31
N LEU A 216 7.51 22.35 0.57
CA LEU A 216 6.18 21.80 0.27
C LEU A 216 5.43 22.60 -0.79
N LEU A 217 5.70 23.91 -0.90
CA LEU A 217 5.05 24.81 -1.87
C LEU A 217 5.77 24.85 -3.22
N LYS A 218 7.00 24.30 -3.27
CA LYS A 218 7.82 24.22 -4.49
C LYS A 218 7.39 22.98 -5.30
N THR A 219 6.22 23.05 -5.91
CA THR A 219 5.77 22.11 -6.94
C THR A 219 6.56 22.35 -8.23
N ASP A 220 7.41 21.40 -8.61
CA ASP A 220 8.02 21.29 -9.95
C ASP A 220 6.97 20.80 -10.97
#